data_AF-I1PPA3-F1
#
_entry.id   AF-I1PPA3-F1
#
_cell.length_a   1.000
_cell.length_b   1.000
_cell.length_c   1.000
_cell.angle_alpha   90.00
_cell.angle_beta   90.00
_cell.angle_gamma   90.00
#
_symmetry.space_group_name_H-M   'P 1'
#
loop_
_entity.id
_entity.type
_entity.pdbx_description
1 polymer ?
#
loop_
_entity_poly.entity_id
_entity_poly.type
_entity_poly.pdbx_seq_one_letter_code
_entity_poly.pdbx_strand_id
1 'polypeptide(L)'
;MVPALAILALSVAGLAVAAAAAPPTRRGQEVHLFEATVRVADDGVEDPDEYNYRLLATVLGSVEAAQSVTYETYPGTFSAFLTNNQARRLSKVPGVLEVRQRDDPVPTDGQ
;
A
#
# COMPACT_ATOMS: atom_id res chain seq x y z
N MET A 1 -25.44 -26.23 66.96
CA MET A 1 -25.50 -26.58 65.53
C MET A 1 -24.45 -25.74 64.82
N VAL A 2 -23.42 -26.37 64.27
CA VAL A 2 -22.43 -25.80 63.33
C VAL A 2 -22.50 -26.73 62.10
N PRO A 3 -22.17 -26.37 60.85
CA PRO A 3 -21.44 -25.18 60.39
C PRO A 3 -21.94 -24.58 59.04
N ALA A 4 -21.28 -23.55 58.50
CA ALA A 4 -20.77 -23.54 57.12
C ALA A 4 -20.24 -22.15 56.70
N LEU A 5 -18.94 -22.11 56.38
CA LEU A 5 -18.33 -21.13 55.48
C LEU A 5 -19.02 -21.16 54.10
N ALA A 6 -19.10 -20.02 53.43
CA ALA A 6 -19.12 -19.98 51.97
C ALA A 6 -18.35 -18.75 51.47
N ILE A 7 -17.17 -19.03 50.92
CA ILE A 7 -16.28 -18.15 50.17
C ILE A 7 -16.97 -17.81 48.85
N LEU A 8 -16.98 -16.53 48.41
CA LEU A 8 -17.33 -16.20 47.03
C LEU A 8 -16.20 -15.44 46.34
N ALA A 9 -15.86 -15.97 45.18
CA ALA A 9 -14.60 -15.84 44.48
C ALA A 9 -14.41 -14.50 43.74
N LEU A 10 -13.17 -14.03 43.75
CA LEU A 10 -12.64 -13.02 42.84
C LEU A 10 -12.81 -13.49 41.39
N SER A 11 -13.58 -12.75 40.59
CA SER A 11 -13.72 -13.00 39.15
C SER A 11 -12.77 -12.08 38.40
N VAL A 12 -11.56 -12.54 38.09
CA VAL A 12 -10.67 -11.87 37.14
C VAL A 12 -11.14 -12.26 35.73
N ALA A 13 -11.90 -11.38 35.09
CA ALA A 13 -12.26 -11.53 33.69
C ALA A 13 -11.01 -11.29 32.83
N GLY A 14 -10.42 -12.38 32.31
CA GLY A 14 -9.35 -12.31 31.34
C GLY A 14 -9.85 -11.71 30.03
N LEU A 15 -9.33 -10.54 29.67
CA LEU A 15 -9.58 -9.92 28.37
C LEU A 15 -8.67 -10.60 27.33
N ALA A 16 -9.19 -11.60 26.63
CA ALA A 16 -8.50 -12.18 25.48
C ALA A 16 -8.57 -11.19 24.31
N VAL A 17 -7.46 -10.51 24.02
CA VAL A 17 -7.32 -9.77 22.75
C VAL A 17 -7.12 -10.80 21.65
N ALA A 18 -8.20 -11.14 20.95
CA ALA A 18 -8.09 -11.89 19.71
C ALA A 18 -7.43 -10.98 18.67
N ALA A 19 -6.16 -11.23 18.36
CA ALA A 19 -5.52 -10.67 17.18
C ALA A 19 -6.29 -11.21 15.96
N ALA A 20 -7.12 -10.38 15.36
CA ALA A 20 -7.80 -10.72 14.12
C ALA A 20 -6.73 -10.89 13.03
N ALA A 21 -6.44 -12.14 12.67
CA ALA A 21 -5.69 -12.44 11.47
C ALA A 21 -6.38 -11.73 10.29
N ALA A 22 -5.63 -10.93 9.53
CA ALA A 22 -6.17 -10.18 8.42
C ALA A 22 -6.93 -11.14 7.47
N PRO A 23 -8.14 -10.78 7.00
CA PRO A 23 -8.90 -11.63 6.11
C PRO A 23 -8.09 -11.96 4.86
N PRO A 24 -8.27 -13.17 4.26
CA PRO A 24 -7.54 -13.55 3.07
C PRO A 24 -7.78 -12.50 1.97
N THR A 25 -6.68 -11.94 1.45
CA THR A 25 -6.69 -10.95 0.37
C THR A 25 -7.47 -11.54 -0.79
N ARG A 26 -8.55 -10.86 -1.23
CA ARG A 26 -9.33 -11.37 -2.38
C ARG A 26 -8.43 -11.34 -3.62
N ARG A 27 -8.58 -12.32 -4.52
CA ARG A 27 -7.86 -12.34 -5.81
C ARG A 27 -7.95 -10.96 -6.49
N GLY A 28 -6.80 -10.35 -6.78
CA GLY A 28 -6.70 -9.00 -7.36
C GLY A 28 -6.49 -7.86 -6.37
N GLN A 29 -6.43 -8.14 -5.05
CA GLN A 29 -6.05 -7.19 -3.99
C GLN A 29 -4.61 -7.37 -3.51
N GLU A 30 -3.88 -8.34 -4.08
CA GLU A 30 -2.45 -8.47 -3.84
C GLU A 30 -1.73 -7.25 -4.39
N VAL A 31 -0.89 -6.67 -3.55
CA VAL A 31 -0.06 -5.50 -3.85
C VAL A 31 1.32 -6.02 -4.23
N HIS A 32 1.82 -5.57 -5.37
CA HIS A 32 3.15 -5.90 -5.90
C HIS A 32 3.84 -4.60 -6.31
N LEU A 33 5.16 -4.63 -6.45
CA LEU A 33 5.91 -3.52 -7.02
C LEU A 33 5.71 -3.46 -8.54
N PHE A 34 5.31 -2.30 -9.04
CA PHE A 34 5.23 -2.01 -10.46
C PHE A 34 6.13 -0.83 -10.82
N GLU A 35 6.76 -0.90 -11.98
CA GLU A 35 7.46 0.21 -12.62
C GLU A 35 6.61 0.78 -13.75
N ALA A 36 6.54 2.10 -13.84
CA ALA A 36 5.82 2.82 -14.87
C ALA A 36 6.79 3.76 -15.59
N THR A 37 6.85 3.64 -16.92
CA THR A 37 7.56 4.60 -17.78
C THR A 37 6.57 5.65 -18.26
N VAL A 38 6.97 6.91 -18.20
CA VAL A 38 6.12 8.05 -18.54
C VAL A 38 6.80 8.98 -19.53
N ARG A 39 6.00 9.78 -20.23
CA ARG A 39 6.54 10.91 -21.00
C ARG A 39 7.09 11.94 -20.04
N VAL A 40 8.33 12.35 -20.25
CA VAL A 40 8.91 13.50 -19.55
C VAL A 40 8.21 14.77 -20.04
N ALA A 41 7.72 15.59 -19.12
CA ALA A 41 7.20 16.91 -19.46
C ALA A 41 8.37 17.78 -19.95
N ASP A 42 8.31 18.17 -21.22
CA ASP A 42 9.39 18.92 -21.90
C ASP A 42 9.25 20.44 -21.69
N ASP A 43 8.32 20.87 -20.82
CA ASP A 43 8.03 22.27 -20.57
C ASP A 43 8.98 22.91 -19.54
N GLY A 44 9.74 22.11 -18.80
CA GLY A 44 10.74 22.57 -17.83
C GLY A 44 10.17 23.36 -16.64
N VAL A 45 8.84 23.34 -16.47
CA VAL A 45 8.13 24.11 -15.44
C VAL A 45 7.77 23.22 -14.25
N GLU A 46 7.51 21.93 -14.48
CA GLU A 46 7.09 21.00 -13.44
C GLU A 46 8.25 20.13 -12.93
N ASP A 47 8.28 19.93 -11.60
CA ASP A 47 9.17 18.95 -10.99
C ASP A 47 8.80 17.54 -11.48
N PRO A 48 9.77 16.73 -11.97
CA PRO A 48 9.48 15.44 -12.58
C PRO A 48 8.81 14.45 -11.59
N ASP A 49 9.09 14.58 -10.30
CA ASP A 49 8.47 13.74 -9.28
C ASP A 49 7.02 14.17 -9.03
N GLU A 50 6.76 15.49 -9.02
CA GLU A 50 5.40 16.02 -8.89
C GLU A 50 4.49 15.54 -10.04
N TYR A 51 5.00 15.55 -11.27
CA TYR A 51 4.29 15.01 -12.43
C TYR A 51 3.98 13.51 -12.27
N ASN A 52 4.95 12.73 -11.79
CA ASN A 52 4.77 11.30 -11.52
C ASN A 52 3.68 11.07 -10.47
N TYR A 53 3.66 11.85 -9.38
CA TYR A 53 2.61 11.73 -8.36
C TYR A 53 1.23 12.09 -8.89
N ARG A 54 1.11 13.12 -9.75
CA ARG A 54 -0.19 13.48 -10.36
C ARG A 54 -0.72 12.36 -11.24
N LEU A 55 0.12 11.71 -12.05
CA LEU A 55 -0.29 10.56 -12.85
C LEU A 55 -0.82 9.43 -11.97
N LEU A 56 -0.12 9.12 -10.89
CA LEU A 56 -0.53 8.06 -9.95
C LEU A 56 -1.79 8.43 -9.16
N ALA A 57 -1.94 9.71 -8.81
CA ALA A 57 -3.12 10.25 -8.15
C ALA A 57 -4.41 10.08 -8.97
N THR A 58 -4.33 10.04 -10.31
CA THR A 58 -5.51 9.75 -11.15
C THR A 58 -6.12 8.37 -10.87
N VAL A 59 -5.29 7.43 -10.39
CA VAL A 59 -5.70 6.07 -10.06
C VAL A 59 -6.07 5.95 -8.59
N LEU A 60 -5.30 6.59 -7.71
CA LEU A 60 -5.41 6.46 -6.24
C LEU A 60 -6.32 7.52 -5.58
N GLY A 61 -6.65 8.58 -6.31
CA GLY A 61 -7.58 9.63 -5.89
C GLY A 61 -6.94 10.83 -5.19
N SER A 62 -5.65 10.79 -4.84
CA SER A 62 -4.93 11.92 -4.23
C SER A 62 -3.41 11.81 -4.43
N VAL A 63 -2.72 12.94 -4.33
CA VAL A 63 -1.24 13.02 -4.41
C VAL A 63 -0.61 12.42 -3.15
N GLU A 64 -1.23 12.60 -1.99
CA GLU A 64 -0.80 12.03 -0.73
C GLU A 64 -0.83 10.49 -0.77
N ALA A 65 -1.89 9.90 -1.34
CA ALA A 65 -1.96 8.46 -1.56
C ALA A 65 -0.88 7.99 -2.54
N ALA A 66 -0.61 8.77 -3.61
CA ALA A 66 0.46 8.47 -4.56
C ALA A 66 1.82 8.43 -3.87
N GLN A 67 2.18 9.47 -3.11
CA GLN A 67 3.43 9.53 -2.36
C GLN A 67 3.59 8.35 -1.40
N SER A 68 2.51 7.95 -0.72
CA SER A 68 2.56 6.86 0.28
C SER A 68 2.88 5.48 -0.29
N VAL A 69 2.65 5.26 -1.60
CA VAL A 69 2.90 3.97 -2.25
C VAL A 69 4.06 3.99 -3.24
N THR A 70 4.60 5.17 -3.54
CA THR A 70 5.79 5.31 -4.39
C THR A 70 7.00 4.75 -3.66
N TYR A 71 7.76 3.90 -4.37
CA TYR A 71 9.00 3.31 -3.88
C TYR A 71 10.21 4.12 -4.37
N GLU A 72 10.32 4.33 -5.68
CA GLU A 72 11.40 5.11 -6.29
C GLU A 72 10.86 6.00 -7.41
N THR A 73 11.50 7.15 -7.64
CA THR A 73 11.19 8.07 -8.74
C THR A 73 12.48 8.48 -9.44
N TYR A 74 12.41 8.52 -10.77
CA TYR A 74 13.49 8.93 -11.66
C TYR A 74 12.87 9.75 -12.81
N PRO A 75 13.66 10.59 -13.49
CA PRO A 75 13.18 11.28 -14.68
C PRO A 75 12.64 10.29 -15.73
N GLY A 76 11.33 10.37 -16.02
CA GLY A 76 10.65 9.51 -17.00
C GLY A 76 10.23 8.12 -16.50
N THR A 77 10.52 7.74 -15.26
CA THR A 77 10.12 6.44 -14.70
C THR A 77 9.87 6.53 -13.19
N PHE A 78 8.84 5.86 -12.68
CA PHE A 78 8.66 5.68 -11.24
C PHE A 78 8.22 4.26 -10.91
N SER A 79 8.43 3.82 -9.67
CA SER A 79 7.93 2.55 -9.17
C SER A 79 7.03 2.74 -7.95
N ALA A 80 5.99 1.92 -7.85
CA ALA A 80 5.00 2.02 -6.78
C ALA A 80 4.37 0.65 -6.45
N PHE A 81 4.00 0.49 -5.19
CA PHE A 81 3.26 -0.67 -4.70
C PHE A 81 1.78 -0.56 -5.07
N LEU A 82 1.34 -1.40 -6.00
CA LEU A 82 -0.01 -1.34 -6.57
C LEU A 82 -0.65 -2.72 -6.61
N THR A 83 -1.98 -2.73 -6.53
CA THR A 83 -2.75 -3.89 -6.95
C THR A 83 -2.70 -4.05 -8.47
N ASN A 84 -2.88 -5.27 -8.95
CA ASN A 84 -3.04 -5.57 -10.39
C ASN A 84 -4.15 -4.72 -11.06
N ASN A 85 -5.19 -4.35 -10.32
CA ASN A 85 -6.24 -3.47 -10.83
C ASN A 85 -5.75 -2.02 -11.00
N GLN A 86 -5.06 -1.49 -10.01
CA GLN A 86 -4.48 -0.14 -10.06
C GLN A 86 -3.42 -0.05 -11.16
N ALA A 87 -2.52 -1.03 -11.29
CA ALA A 87 -1.53 -1.07 -12.36
C ALA A 87 -2.17 -1.06 -13.76
N ARG A 88 -3.24 -1.84 -13.97
CA ARG A 88 -3.99 -1.85 -15.24
C ARG A 88 -4.76 -0.55 -15.51
N ARG A 89 -5.15 0.18 -14.47
CA ARG A 89 -5.77 1.51 -14.62
C ARG A 89 -4.70 2.55 -14.96
N LEU A 90 -3.54 2.46 -14.31
CA LEU A 90 -2.39 3.34 -14.54
C LEU A 90 -1.90 3.25 -15.99
N SER A 91 -1.83 2.05 -16.57
CA SER A 91 -1.42 1.88 -17.97
C SER A 91 -2.35 2.52 -19.00
N LYS A 92 -3.52 3.02 -18.58
CA LYS A 92 -4.48 3.73 -19.44
C LYS A 92 -4.44 5.25 -19.24
N VAL A 93 -3.63 5.74 -18.31
CA VAL A 93 -3.53 7.17 -18.01
C VAL A 93 -2.73 7.85 -19.14
N PRO A 94 -3.26 8.93 -19.74
CA PRO A 94 -2.49 9.71 -20.72
C PRO A 94 -1.15 10.18 -20.13
N GLY A 95 -0.06 9.93 -20.84
CA GLY A 95 1.30 10.24 -20.38
C GLY A 95 2.05 9.03 -19.84
N VAL A 96 1.37 7.96 -19.45
CA VAL A 96 1.98 6.66 -19.13
C VAL A 96 2.21 5.89 -20.43
N LEU A 97 3.43 5.39 -20.61
CA LEU A 97 3.87 4.66 -21.80
C LEU A 97 3.87 3.14 -21.56
N GLU A 98 4.33 2.71 -20.40
CA GLU A 98 4.44 1.30 -20.04
C GLU A 98 4.22 1.13 -18.53
N VAL A 99 3.66 -0.02 -18.13
CA VAL A 99 3.59 -0.45 -16.72
C VAL A 99 3.97 -1.92 -16.65
N ARG A 100 5.00 -2.26 -15.88
CA ARG A 100 5.56 -3.60 -15.76
C ARG A 100 5.71 -3.99 -14.29
N GLN A 101 5.34 -5.23 -13.96
CA GLN A 101 5.58 -5.77 -12.62
C GLN A 101 7.08 -6.02 -12.40
N ARG A 102 7.56 -5.68 -11.21
CA ARG A 102 8.92 -5.99 -10.72
C ARG A 102 8.83 -7.00 -9.59
N ASP A 103 9.96 -7.64 -9.30
CA ASP A 103 10.09 -8.44 -8.09
C ASP A 103 9.98 -7.53 -6.87
N ASP A 104 9.21 -7.95 -5.87
CA ASP A 104 9.06 -7.20 -4.63
C ASP A 104 10.41 -7.15 -3.89
N PRO A 105 10.81 -5.99 -3.34
CA PRO A 105 12.06 -5.89 -2.60
C PRO A 105 11.99 -6.78 -1.37
N VAL A 106 13.07 -7.51 -1.11
CA VAL A 106 13.19 -8.34 0.09
C VAL A 106 13.12 -7.41 1.31
N PRO A 107 12.21 -7.64 2.27
CA PRO A 107 12.21 -6.88 3.52
C PRO A 107 13.57 -7.04 4.19
N THR A 108 14.33 -5.96 4.28
CA THR A 108 15.48 -5.90 5.17
C THR A 108 14.91 -5.79 6.59
N ASP A 109 14.58 -6.92 7.20
CA ASP A 109 14.30 -6.98 8.63
C ASP A 109 15.47 -6.33 9.36
N GLY A 110 15.18 -5.25 10.08
CA GLY A 110 16.14 -4.21 10.46
C GLY A 110 17.50 -4.71 10.96
N GLN A 111 18.55 -4.19 10.33
CA GLN A 111 19.85 -4.03 10.98
C GLN A 111 19.88 -2.75 11.80
#